data_AF-A0A3A0BZN9-F1
#
_entry.id   AF-A0A3A0BZN9-F1
#
_cell.length_a   1.000
_cell.length_b   1.000
_cell.length_c   1.000
_cell.angle_alpha   90.00
_cell.angle_beta   90.00
_cell.angle_gamma   90.00
#
_symmetry.space_group_name_H-M   'P 1'
#
loop_
_entity.id
_entity.type
_entity.pdbx_description
1 polymer ?
#
loop_
_entity_poly.entity_id
_entity_poly.type
_entity_poly.pdbx_seq_one_letter_code
_entity_poly.pdbx_strand_id
1 'polypeptide(L)'
;MSMWSDVGRWFVVLGLALAAVGVLLTLADKWVGLGSLLGWFGKLPGDLSFKRDQFSVYIPLATSLILSILLSFLFSILSWLFRR
;
A
#
# COMPACT_ATOMS: atom_id res chain seq x y z
N MET A 1 -9.05 9.87 39.57
CA MET A 1 -9.36 10.84 38.49
C MET A 1 -8.18 10.88 37.55
N SER A 2 -8.26 10.27 36.36
CA SER A 2 -7.25 10.44 35.32
C SER A 2 -7.71 10.06 33.90
N MET A 3 -9.02 9.85 33.65
CA MET A 3 -9.55 9.50 32.31
C MET A 3 -9.05 10.46 31.21
N TRP A 4 -8.90 11.75 31.53
CA TRP A 4 -8.37 12.76 30.61
C TRP A 4 -6.92 12.49 30.19
N SER A 5 -6.11 11.97 31.10
CA SER A 5 -4.70 11.60 30.85
C SER A 5 -4.61 10.34 29.98
N ASP A 6 -5.48 9.36 30.18
CA ASP A 6 -5.53 8.14 29.37
C ASP A 6 -5.97 8.46 27.93
N VAL A 7 -7.04 9.26 27.79
CA VAL A 7 -7.52 9.74 26.49
C VAL A 7 -6.42 10.54 25.77
N GLY A 8 -5.77 11.48 26.47
CA GLY A 8 -4.67 12.27 25.91
C GLY A 8 -3.50 11.41 25.41
N ARG A 9 -3.11 10.37 26.16
CA ARG A 9 -2.06 9.44 25.75
C ARG A 9 -2.43 8.69 24.46
N TRP A 10 -3.67 8.24 24.33
CA TRP A 10 -4.15 7.57 23.11
C TRP A 10 -4.13 8.48 21.89
N PHE A 11 -4.52 9.76 22.05
CA PHE A 11 -4.41 10.75 20.97
C PHE A 11 -2.97 10.97 20.52
N VAL A 12 -2.02 11.05 21.46
CA VAL A 12 -0.58 11.18 21.15
C VAL A 12 -0.06 9.95 20.40
N VAL A 13 -0.42 8.74 20.84
CA VAL A 13 -0.01 7.49 20.18
C VAL A 13 -0.58 7.40 18.77
N LEU A 14 -1.88 7.71 18.59
CA LEU A 14 -2.52 7.73 17.27
C LEU A 14 -1.89 8.79 16.35
N GLY A 15 -1.62 9.99 16.86
CA GLY A 15 -0.96 11.05 16.11
C GLY A 15 0.43 10.64 15.64
N LEU A 16 1.22 10.00 16.51
CA LEU A 16 2.54 9.46 16.16
C LEU A 16 2.44 8.32 15.14
N ALA A 17 1.46 7.42 15.28
CA ALA A 17 1.24 6.35 14.32
C ALA A 17 0.88 6.91 12.93
N LEU A 18 -0.03 7.89 12.87
CA LEU A 18 -0.39 8.56 11.62
C LEU A 18 0.80 9.31 11.01
N ALA A 19 1.60 10.00 11.83
CA ALA A 19 2.81 10.67 11.37
C ALA A 19 3.83 9.67 10.80
N ALA A 20 4.02 8.53 11.47
CA ALA A 20 4.89 7.46 11.00
C ALA A 20 4.40 6.88 9.66
N VAL A 21 3.10 6.65 9.51
CA VAL A 21 2.49 6.23 8.24
C VAL A 21 2.69 7.29 7.15
N GLY A 22 2.48 8.57 7.46
CA GLY A 22 2.73 9.66 6.50
C GLY A 22 4.18 9.74 6.04
N VAL A 23 5.13 9.59 6.97
CA VAL A 23 6.56 9.54 6.67
C VAL A 23 6.89 8.30 5.82
N LEU A 24 6.36 7.13 6.16
CA LEU A 24 6.54 5.92 5.37
C LEU A 24 5.99 6.07 3.95
N LEU A 25 4.83 6.69 3.77
CA LEU A 25 4.26 6.92 2.45
C LEU A 25 5.09 7.91 1.62
N THR A 26 5.54 9.01 2.22
CA THR A 26 6.40 10.00 1.52
C THR A 26 7.79 9.44 1.21
N LEU A 27 8.33 8.59 2.07
CA LEU A 27 9.58 7.89 1.80
C LEU A 27 9.37 6.78 0.77
N ALA A 28 8.27 6.04 0.79
CA ALA A 28 7.95 5.03 -0.23
C ALA A 28 7.82 5.67 -1.62
N ASP A 29 7.18 6.84 -1.69
CA ASP A 29 7.06 7.62 -2.93
C ASP A 29 8.45 7.98 -3.52
N LYS A 30 9.39 8.40 -2.65
CA LYS A 30 10.75 8.80 -3.03
C LYS A 30 11.76 7.65 -3.23
N TRP A 31 11.74 6.63 -2.37
CA TRP A 31 12.75 5.56 -2.33
C TRP A 31 12.38 4.35 -3.16
N VAL A 32 11.09 3.99 -3.21
CA VAL A 32 10.63 2.79 -3.94
C VAL A 32 10.27 3.15 -5.39
N GLY A 33 10.32 4.43 -5.76
CA GLY A 33 9.78 4.89 -7.04
C GLY A 33 8.28 4.60 -7.14
N LEU A 34 7.59 4.44 -6.00
CA LEU A 34 6.15 4.12 -5.97
C LEU A 34 5.30 5.23 -6.57
N GLY A 35 5.75 6.49 -6.57
CA GLY A 35 5.09 7.60 -7.27
C GLY A 35 5.21 7.53 -8.78
N SER A 36 6.38 7.12 -9.28
CA SER A 36 6.57 6.85 -10.71
C SER A 36 5.89 5.54 -11.13
N LEU A 37 5.85 4.56 -10.24
CA LEU A 37 5.14 3.30 -10.43
C LEU A 37 3.63 3.54 -10.38
N LEU A 38 3.05 4.38 -9.51
CA LEU A 38 1.62 4.71 -9.47
C LEU A 38 1.15 5.43 -10.76
N GLY A 39 2.03 6.17 -11.42
CA GLY A 39 1.77 6.66 -12.80
C GLY A 39 1.77 5.55 -13.87
N TRP A 40 2.33 4.38 -13.55
CA TRP A 40 2.46 3.19 -14.41
C TRP A 40 1.61 1.99 -13.94
N PHE A 41 1.10 1.97 -12.70
CA PHE A 41 0.28 0.97 -12.01
C PHE A 41 -1.19 1.05 -12.47
N GLY A 42 -1.32 1.24 -13.78
CA GLY A 42 -2.40 1.88 -14.51
C GLY A 42 -2.20 1.82 -16.02
N LYS A 43 -0.94 1.65 -16.46
CA LYS A 43 -0.50 1.65 -17.86
C LYS A 43 0.43 0.46 -18.16
N LEU A 44 0.39 -0.59 -17.34
CA LEU A 44 1.03 -1.84 -17.71
C LEU A 44 0.29 -2.42 -18.92
N PRO A 45 1.00 -2.86 -19.99
CA PRO A 45 0.36 -3.50 -21.13
C PRO A 45 -0.35 -4.77 -20.64
N GLY A 46 -1.68 -4.70 -20.51
CA GLY A 46 -2.51 -5.74 -19.90
C GLY A 46 -3.56 -5.24 -18.90
N ASP A 47 -3.39 -4.04 -18.34
CA ASP A 47 -4.43 -3.40 -17.53
C ASP A 47 -5.44 -2.68 -18.45
N LEU A 48 -6.73 -2.98 -18.29
CA LEU A 48 -7.80 -2.48 -19.16
C LEU A 48 -8.41 -1.21 -18.55
N SER A 49 -8.17 -0.07 -19.18
CA SER A 49 -8.78 1.21 -18.81
C SER A 49 -9.81 1.63 -19.87
N PHE A 50 -11.08 1.51 -19.55
CA PHE A 50 -12.18 2.03 -20.36
C PHE A 50 -12.57 3.42 -19.88
N LYS A 51 -12.26 4.45 -20.67
CA LYS A 51 -12.66 5.84 -20.38
C LYS A 51 -13.69 6.30 -21.42
N ARG A 52 -14.90 6.62 -20.97
CA ARG A 52 -15.95 7.34 -21.71
C ARG A 52 -16.32 8.62 -20.95
N ASP A 53 -16.92 9.60 -21.64
CA ASP A 53 -17.19 10.96 -21.16
C ASP A 53 -17.69 11.08 -19.70
N GLN A 54 -18.56 10.18 -19.25
CA GLN A 54 -19.13 10.17 -17.89
C GLN A 54 -18.70 8.96 -17.05
N PHE A 55 -17.86 8.06 -17.59
CA PHE A 55 -17.57 6.77 -16.95
C PHE A 55 -16.15 6.28 -17.21
N SER A 56 -15.40 6.04 -16.14
CA SER A 56 -14.05 5.50 -16.19
C SER A 56 -14.00 4.20 -15.40
N VAL A 57 -13.78 3.07 -16.08
CA VAL A 57 -13.58 1.76 -15.46
C VAL A 57 -12.15 1.32 -15.69
N TYR A 58 -11.46 1.04 -14.60
CA TYR A 58 -10.10 0.53 -14.59
C TYR A 58 -10.09 -0.90 -14.05
N ILE A 59 -9.58 -1.85 -14.84
CA ILE A 59 -9.47 -3.27 -14.49
C ILE A 59 -7.97 -3.63 -14.44
N PRO A 60 -7.37 -3.66 -13.24
CA PRO A 60 -5.95 -3.97 -13.04
C PRO A 60 -5.66 -5.48 -13.10
N LEU A 61 -5.76 -6.10 -14.27
CA LEU A 61 -5.53 -7.55 -14.44
C LEU A 61 -4.05 -7.93 -14.32
N ALA A 62 -3.16 -7.21 -15.00
CA ALA A 62 -1.73 -7.51 -14.95
C ALA A 62 -1.15 -7.15 -13.58
N THR A 63 -1.57 -6.00 -13.06
CA THR A 63 -1.17 -5.54 -11.73
C THR A 63 -1.56 -6.53 -10.62
N SER A 64 -2.81 -7.02 -10.62
CA SER A 64 -3.27 -7.98 -9.60
C SER A 64 -2.57 -9.34 -9.72
N LEU A 65 -2.25 -9.78 -10.93
CA LEU A 65 -1.52 -11.03 -11.16
C LEU A 65 -0.08 -10.95 -10.62
N ILE A 66 0.64 -9.87 -10.92
CA ILE A 66 2.00 -9.64 -10.42
C ILE A 66 2.00 -9.58 -8.90
N LEU A 67 1.06 -8.83 -8.31
CA LEU A 67 0.93 -8.70 -6.86
C LEU A 67 0.67 -10.07 -6.20
N SER A 68 -0.19 -10.89 -6.79
CA SER A 68 -0.48 -12.25 -6.29
C SER A 68 0.75 -13.15 -6.29
N ILE A 69 1.54 -13.14 -7.38
CA ILE A 69 2.77 -13.92 -7.48
C ILE A 69 3.78 -13.45 -6.44
N LEU A 70 3.95 -12.13 -6.29
CA LEU A 70 4.88 -11.54 -5.33
C LEU A 70 4.52 -11.89 -3.89
N LEU A 71 3.24 -11.75 -3.50
CA LEU A 71 2.76 -12.11 -2.17
C LEU A 71 2.90 -13.61 -1.91
N SER A 72 2.56 -14.45 -2.90
CA SER A 72 2.71 -15.90 -2.79
C SER A 72 4.18 -16.30 -2.58
N PHE A 73 5.09 -15.66 -3.31
CA PHE A 73 6.52 -15.89 -3.15
C PHE A 73 7.03 -15.45 -1.77
N LEU A 74 6.58 -14.28 -1.30
CA LEU A 74 6.91 -13.77 0.03
C LEU A 74 6.42 -14.71 1.14
N PHE A 75 5.16 -15.15 1.08
CA PHE A 75 4.62 -16.12 2.04
C PHE A 75 5.30 -17.47 1.96
N SER A 76 5.70 -17.93 0.77
CA SER A 76 6.46 -19.16 0.60
C SER A 76 7.80 -19.06 1.35
N ILE A 77 8.57 -17.99 1.12
CA ILE A 77 9.84 -17.73 1.81
C ILE A 77 9.66 -17.62 3.31
N LEU A 78 8.64 -16.87 3.76
CA LEU A 78 8.39 -16.67 5.17
C LEU A 78 8.01 -18.00 5.84
N SER A 79 7.18 -18.81 5.18
CA SER A 79 6.81 -20.15 5.69
C SER A 79 7.97 -21.14 5.66
N TRP A 80 8.95 -20.96 4.77
CA TRP A 80 10.18 -21.75 4.73
C TRP A 80 11.11 -21.34 5.88
N LEU A 81 11.22 -20.03 6.16
CA LEU A 81 12.03 -19.50 7.24
C LEU A 81 11.49 -19.87 8.62
N PHE A 82 10.17 -19.83 8.84
CA PHE A 82 9.54 -20.21 10.11
C PHE A 82 9.45 -21.73 10.34
N ARG A 83 9.66 -22.55 9.30
CA ARG A 83 9.68 -24.01 9.41
C ARG A 83 11.09 -24.59 9.59
N ARG A 84 12.11 -23.73 9.66
CA ARG A 84 13.48 -24.07 10.05
C ARG A 84 13.72 -23.69 11.51
#